data_AF-M2QRZ4-F1
#
_entry.id   AF-M2QRZ4-F1
#
_cell.length_a   1.000
_cell.length_b   1.000
_cell.length_c   1.000
_cell.angle_alpha   90.00
_cell.angle_beta   90.00
_cell.angle_gamma   90.00
#
_symmetry.space_group_name_H-M   'P 1'
#
loop_
_entity.id
_entity.type
_entity.pdbx_description
1 polymer ?
#
loop_
_entity_poly.entity_id
_entity_poly.type
_entity_poly.pdbx_seq_one_letter_code
_entity_poly.pdbx_strand_id
1 'polypeptide(L)'
;MPSSLGDIFAATRCQAQSLPSLSRVTRSKLEQFCVDISLVATSVRTGYLFDAFALPPSRPPTRPENALAALIVALRQEFDVFKNVAVLHEPVSEQMFILNMELVRRRLHELQDEHSPRTSWERRWTHFVTPSANPGLLPSAPRELLGLLQTLSFHSGSSIPPYLTLTPSSPTSMDANTLVPLAAFLLEYPVAYVPSPSSNDTIYLPDVPLDVYEYVISWTDTRQDREHVVLKFSCPNTIGQTVEDLGIERMVDRLTDHFKERLQVAGFLGRATTPARVHMIVCTVGLVLI
;
A
#
# COMPACT_ATOMS: atom_id res chain seq x y z
N MET A 1 -11.98 11.31 22.56
CA MET A 1 -13.02 11.50 21.52
C MET A 1 -12.45 10.92 20.24
N PRO A 2 -13.17 10.07 19.49
CA PRO A 2 -12.68 9.67 18.16
C PRO A 2 -12.66 10.91 17.26
N SER A 3 -11.46 11.37 16.90
CA SER A 3 -11.29 12.42 15.90
C SER A 3 -11.86 11.92 14.59
N SER A 4 -12.68 12.73 13.91
CA SER A 4 -13.15 12.36 12.58
C SER A 4 -11.96 12.26 11.62
N LEU A 5 -12.10 11.52 10.52
CA LEU A 5 -11.03 11.44 9.51
C LEU A 5 -10.61 12.85 9.01
N GLY A 6 -11.56 13.78 8.93
CA GLY A 6 -11.28 15.18 8.58
C GLY A 6 -10.42 15.92 9.61
N ASP A 7 -10.63 15.69 10.90
CA ASP A 7 -9.81 16.26 11.97
C ASP A 7 -8.37 15.72 11.90
N ILE A 8 -8.24 14.42 11.63
CA ILE A 8 -6.95 13.75 11.46
C ILE A 8 -6.21 14.31 10.24
N PHE A 9 -6.91 14.55 9.13
CA PHE A 9 -6.32 15.19 7.94
C PHE A 9 -5.78 16.58 8.26
N ALA A 10 -6.59 17.42 8.93
CA ALA A 10 -6.21 18.78 9.27
C ALA A 10 -5.00 18.84 10.20
N ALA A 11 -4.97 17.98 11.22
CA ALA A 11 -3.88 17.92 12.17
C ALA A 11 -2.60 17.32 11.56
N THR A 12 -2.73 16.27 10.73
CA THR A 12 -1.60 15.71 9.97
C THR A 12 -0.94 16.76 9.10
N ARG A 13 -1.76 17.59 8.43
CA ARG A 13 -1.25 18.73 7.65
C ARG A 13 -0.57 19.77 8.52
N CYS A 14 -1.14 20.13 9.66
CA CYS A 14 -0.55 21.09 10.60
C CYS A 14 0.85 20.65 11.06
N GLN A 15 0.98 19.37 11.48
CA GLN A 15 2.26 18.80 11.89
C GLN A 15 3.24 18.67 10.73
N ALA A 16 2.78 18.26 9.53
CA ALA A 16 3.65 18.18 8.37
C ALA A 16 4.20 19.56 7.97
N GLN A 17 3.39 20.62 8.07
CA GLN A 17 3.81 22.00 7.77
C GLN A 17 4.80 22.58 8.79
N SER A 18 4.77 22.10 10.04
CA SER A 18 5.72 22.54 11.07
C SER A 18 7.13 21.99 10.86
N LEU A 19 7.27 20.93 10.05
CA LEU A 19 8.57 20.33 9.74
C LEU A 19 9.31 21.12 8.64
N PRO A 20 10.52 21.64 8.92
CA PRO A 20 11.29 22.41 7.94
C PRO A 20 11.53 21.66 6.62
N SER A 21 11.75 20.35 6.68
CA SER A 21 11.99 19.50 5.49
C SER A 21 10.78 19.40 4.56
N LEU A 22 9.57 19.58 5.07
CA LEU A 22 8.32 19.52 4.31
C LEU A 22 7.79 20.89 3.90
N SER A 23 8.29 21.98 4.50
CA SER A 23 7.85 23.36 4.24
C SER A 23 7.98 23.80 2.77
N ARG A 24 8.85 23.15 1.99
CA ARG A 24 9.09 23.45 0.56
C ARG A 24 8.24 22.61 -0.39
N VAL A 25 7.47 21.67 0.11
CA VAL A 25 6.59 20.83 -0.70
C VAL A 25 5.39 21.67 -1.14
N THR A 26 5.01 21.57 -2.41
CA THR A 26 3.81 22.25 -2.92
C THR A 26 2.58 21.84 -2.11
N ARG A 27 1.69 22.78 -1.81
CA ARG A 27 0.49 22.53 -1.00
C ARG A 27 -0.31 21.31 -1.45
N SER A 28 -0.56 21.16 -2.76
CA SER A 28 -1.34 20.04 -3.31
C SER A 28 -0.69 18.67 -3.02
N LYS A 29 0.62 18.53 -3.23
CA LYS A 29 1.35 17.29 -2.92
C LYS A 29 1.39 16.99 -1.43
N LEU A 30 1.53 18.02 -0.59
CA LEU A 30 1.51 17.86 0.86
C LEU A 30 0.12 17.43 1.34
N GLU A 31 -0.95 18.02 0.79
CA GLU A 31 -2.33 17.63 1.07
C GLU A 31 -2.58 16.17 0.70
N GLN A 32 -2.16 15.73 -0.49
CA GLN A 32 -2.26 14.32 -0.91
C GLN A 32 -1.54 13.38 0.08
N PHE A 33 -0.28 13.68 0.40
CA PHE A 33 0.51 12.93 1.37
C PHE A 33 -0.13 12.84 2.76
N CYS A 34 -0.72 13.95 3.25
CA CYS A 34 -1.41 13.96 4.53
C CYS A 34 -2.68 13.09 4.51
N VAL A 35 -3.42 13.07 3.40
CA VAL A 35 -4.58 12.18 3.23
C VAL A 35 -4.12 10.73 3.26
N ASP A 36 -3.11 10.36 2.46
CA ASP A 36 -2.59 8.99 2.39
C ASP A 36 -2.12 8.46 3.75
N ILE A 37 -1.32 9.25 4.48
CA ILE A 37 -0.87 8.89 5.84
C ILE A 37 -2.05 8.68 6.79
N SER A 38 -3.05 9.54 6.71
CA SER A 38 -4.20 9.48 7.60
C SER A 38 -5.08 8.26 7.30
N LEU A 39 -5.19 7.85 6.03
CA LEU A 39 -5.84 6.59 5.65
C LEU A 39 -5.09 5.37 6.20
N VAL A 40 -3.76 5.42 6.24
CA VAL A 40 -2.94 4.38 6.89
C VAL A 40 -3.18 4.38 8.42
N ALA A 41 -3.13 5.54 9.05
CA ALA A 41 -3.30 5.67 10.51
C ALA A 41 -4.68 5.22 10.99
N THR A 42 -5.73 5.53 10.22
CA THR A 42 -7.11 5.12 10.53
C THR A 42 -7.45 3.70 10.09
N SER A 43 -6.45 2.91 9.69
CA SER A 43 -6.62 1.52 9.26
C SER A 43 -7.54 1.36 8.03
N VAL A 44 -7.73 2.41 7.22
CA VAL A 44 -8.39 2.30 5.92
C VAL A 44 -7.46 1.57 4.95
N ARG A 45 -6.19 1.97 4.89
CA ARG A 45 -5.13 1.31 4.13
C ARG A 45 -4.11 0.62 5.03
N THR A 46 -3.55 -0.49 4.57
CA THR A 46 -2.40 -1.14 5.23
C THR A 46 -1.13 -0.29 5.11
N GLY A 47 -0.89 0.30 3.94
CA GLY A 47 0.33 1.04 3.69
C GLY A 47 0.23 2.02 2.54
N TYR A 48 1.23 2.90 2.47
CA TYR A 48 1.42 3.92 1.45
C TYR A 48 2.90 3.95 1.05
N LEU A 49 3.18 3.98 -0.25
CA LEU A 49 4.54 4.14 -0.80
C LEU A 49 4.83 5.64 -0.88
N PHE A 50 5.91 6.09 -0.28
CA PHE A 50 6.30 7.49 -0.31
C PHE A 50 7.03 7.82 -1.62
N ASP A 51 6.29 8.34 -2.60
CA ASP A 51 6.80 8.73 -3.92
C ASP A 51 6.32 10.13 -4.39
N ALA A 52 5.45 10.79 -3.61
CA ALA A 52 4.79 12.03 -4.01
C ALA A 52 5.77 13.19 -4.30
N PHE A 53 6.91 13.26 -3.60
CA PHE A 53 7.93 14.29 -3.77
C PHE A 53 9.29 13.88 -3.20
N ALA A 54 10.35 14.44 -3.79
CA ALA A 54 11.68 14.40 -3.22
C ALA A 54 11.80 15.46 -2.11
N LEU A 55 12.38 15.06 -0.97
CA LEU A 55 12.73 16.02 0.07
C LEU A 55 13.98 16.78 -0.35
N PRO A 56 13.93 18.13 -0.42
CA PRO A 56 15.10 18.90 -0.77
C PRO A 56 16.18 18.68 0.29
N PRO A 57 17.48 18.67 -0.09
CA PRO A 57 18.55 18.60 0.88
C PRO A 57 18.42 19.77 1.87
N SER A 58 18.11 19.46 3.13
CA SER A 58 18.10 20.44 4.21
C SER A 58 19.53 20.76 4.65
N ARG A 59 19.71 21.88 5.36
CA ARG A 59 20.98 22.20 6.04
C ARG A 59 20.72 22.24 7.54
N PRO A 60 21.31 21.33 8.35
CA PRO A 60 22.12 20.17 7.96
C PRO A 60 21.30 19.12 7.19
N PRO A 61 21.93 18.24 6.37
CA PRO A 61 21.21 17.24 5.58
C PRO A 61 20.46 16.29 6.50
N THR A 62 19.14 16.46 6.54
CA THR A 62 18.21 15.53 7.18
C THR A 62 17.85 14.50 6.14
N ARG A 63 18.15 13.23 6.41
CA ARG A 63 17.73 12.16 5.53
C ARG A 63 16.20 12.02 5.54
N PRO A 64 15.57 11.65 4.41
CA PRO A 64 14.13 11.54 4.30
C PRO A 64 13.45 10.74 5.41
N GLU A 65 14.04 9.60 5.76
CA GLU A 65 13.55 8.70 6.79
C GLU A 65 13.46 9.37 8.16
N ASN A 66 14.40 10.25 8.50
CA ASN A 66 14.41 10.97 9.77
C ASN A 66 13.28 12.01 9.83
N ALA A 67 13.00 12.69 8.71
CA ALA A 67 11.92 13.66 8.64
C ALA A 67 10.55 12.97 8.77
N LEU A 68 10.36 11.84 8.08
CA LEU A 68 9.13 11.05 8.18
C LEU A 68 8.98 10.43 9.57
N ALA A 69 10.04 9.89 10.16
CA ALA A 69 10.01 9.35 11.52
C ALA A 69 9.65 10.44 12.55
N ALA A 70 10.22 11.64 12.42
CA ALA A 70 9.88 12.77 13.28
C ALA A 70 8.40 13.17 13.15
N LEU A 71 7.85 13.16 11.93
CA LEU A 71 6.41 13.39 11.71
C LEU A 71 5.56 12.35 12.43
N ILE A 72 5.88 11.06 12.29
CA ILE A 72 5.14 9.98 12.95
C ILE A 72 5.23 10.11 14.48
N VAL A 73 6.39 10.46 15.03
CA VAL A 73 6.54 10.72 16.47
C VAL A 73 5.64 11.86 16.92
N ALA A 74 5.63 13.00 16.21
CA ALA A 74 4.78 14.13 16.54
C ALA A 74 3.29 13.76 16.51
N LEU A 75 2.85 13.05 15.47
CA LEU A 75 1.46 12.62 15.32
C LEU A 75 1.02 11.62 16.38
N ARG A 76 1.91 10.73 16.82
CA ARG A 76 1.63 9.80 17.94
C ARG A 76 1.42 10.49 19.28
N GLN A 77 2.03 11.67 19.49
CA GLN A 77 1.79 12.44 20.72
C GLN A 77 0.41 13.13 20.71
N GLU A 78 -0.17 13.34 19.54
CA GLU A 78 -1.43 14.06 19.38
C GLU A 78 -2.62 13.12 19.19
N PHE A 79 -2.42 11.97 18.51
CA PHE A 79 -3.49 11.04 18.18
C PHE A 79 -3.09 9.57 18.35
N ASP A 80 -3.90 8.83 19.10
CA ASP A 80 -3.71 7.39 19.36
C ASP A 80 -3.76 6.53 18.09
N VAL A 81 -4.45 6.97 17.03
CA VAL A 81 -4.55 6.21 15.76
C VAL A 81 -3.17 6.01 15.11
N PHE A 82 -2.19 6.87 15.40
CA PHE A 82 -0.83 6.74 14.87
C PHE A 82 0.06 5.78 15.65
N LYS A 83 -0.39 5.22 16.78
CA LYS A 83 0.42 4.33 17.63
C LYS A 83 0.98 3.12 16.87
N ASN A 84 0.23 2.66 15.87
CA ASN A 84 0.57 1.50 15.04
C ASN A 84 1.25 1.87 13.71
N VAL A 85 1.46 3.16 13.44
CA VAL A 85 2.02 3.63 12.17
C VAL A 85 3.53 3.70 12.25
N ALA A 86 4.25 3.11 11.30
CA ALA A 86 5.71 3.18 11.22
C ALA A 86 6.17 3.49 9.79
N VAL A 87 7.34 4.11 9.68
CA VAL A 87 8.06 4.25 8.41
C VAL A 87 8.92 3.01 8.22
N LEU A 88 8.78 2.32 7.10
CA LEU A 88 9.63 1.22 6.69
C LEU A 88 10.52 1.67 5.53
N HIS A 89 11.83 1.53 5.66
CA HIS A 89 12.79 1.89 4.64
C HIS A 89 13.51 0.65 4.11
N GLU A 90 13.52 0.52 2.79
CA GLU A 90 14.32 -0.47 2.06
C GLU A 90 15.56 0.22 1.48
N PRO A 91 16.74 0.01 2.08
CA PRO A 91 17.93 0.83 1.78
C PRO A 91 18.57 0.55 0.43
N VAL A 92 18.23 -0.53 -0.27
CA VAL A 92 18.84 -0.83 -1.58
C VAL A 92 18.16 -0.04 -2.70
N SER A 93 16.83 -0.02 -2.71
CA SER A 93 16.00 0.74 -3.65
C SER A 93 15.68 2.16 -3.18
N GLU A 94 16.05 2.48 -1.93
CA GLU A 94 15.71 3.74 -1.24
C GLU A 94 14.19 3.97 -1.15
N GLN A 95 13.39 2.91 -1.28
CA GLN A 95 11.95 2.97 -1.17
C GLN A 95 11.53 3.08 0.30
N MET A 96 10.57 3.96 0.57
CA MET A 96 10.00 4.14 1.90
C MET A 96 8.50 3.89 1.87
N PHE A 97 8.02 3.11 2.84
CA PHE A 97 6.60 2.86 3.05
C PHE A 97 6.18 3.45 4.40
N ILE A 98 4.95 3.93 4.47
CA ILE A 98 4.29 4.28 5.73
C ILE A 98 3.24 3.20 5.96
N LEU A 99 3.37 2.46 7.06
CA LEU A 99 2.63 1.22 7.29
C LEU A 99 1.84 1.28 8.59
N ASN A 100 0.64 0.72 8.55
CA ASN A 100 -0.10 0.33 9.74
C ASN A 100 0.31 -1.09 10.13
N MET A 101 1.19 -1.20 11.14
CA MET A 101 1.80 -2.46 11.53
C MET A 101 0.79 -3.45 12.15
N GLU A 102 -0.35 -2.98 12.65
CA GLU A 102 -1.42 -3.88 13.09
C GLU A 102 -2.07 -4.60 11.90
N LEU A 103 -2.36 -3.86 10.82
CA LEU A 103 -2.90 -4.44 9.60
C LEU A 103 -1.91 -5.38 8.90
N VAL A 104 -0.63 -5.02 8.87
CA VAL A 104 0.42 -5.91 8.31
C VAL A 104 0.43 -7.26 9.03
N ARG A 105 0.34 -7.28 10.36
CA ARG A 105 0.31 -8.52 11.15
C ARG A 105 -0.94 -9.35 10.89
N ARG A 106 -2.11 -8.70 10.89
CA ARG A 106 -3.38 -9.38 10.61
C ARG A 106 -3.35 -10.07 9.25
N ARG A 107 -2.86 -9.37 8.22
CA ARG A 107 -2.75 -9.91 6.87
C ARG A 107 -1.69 -11.00 6.74
N LEU A 108 -0.58 -10.91 7.49
CA LEU A 108 0.38 -12.00 7.56
C LEU A 108 -0.24 -13.27 8.15
N HIS A 109 -1.05 -13.14 9.20
CA HIS A 109 -1.76 -14.28 9.79
C HIS A 109 -2.75 -14.90 8.78
N GLU A 110 -3.52 -14.08 8.07
CA GLU A 110 -4.41 -14.54 6.99
C GLU A 110 -3.64 -15.31 5.91
N LEU A 111 -2.42 -14.86 5.58
CA LEU A 111 -1.55 -15.49 4.60
C LEU A 111 -0.90 -16.79 5.09
N GLN A 112 -0.73 -16.96 6.41
CA GLN A 112 -0.18 -18.19 7.00
C GLN A 112 -1.25 -19.28 7.22
N ASP A 113 -2.50 -18.89 7.44
CA ASP A 113 -3.64 -19.80 7.68
C ASP A 113 -4.14 -20.53 6.41
N GLU A 114 -3.37 -20.46 5.32
CA GLU A 114 -3.66 -21.15 4.04
C GLU A 114 -3.77 -22.68 4.16
N HIS A 115 -3.26 -23.27 5.24
CA HIS A 115 -3.31 -24.72 5.48
C HIS A 115 -4.57 -25.15 6.23
N SER A 116 -5.43 -24.23 6.65
CA SER A 116 -6.69 -24.59 7.28
C SER A 116 -7.66 -25.07 6.19
N PRO A 117 -8.10 -26.34 6.19
CA PRO A 117 -9.01 -26.89 5.16
C PRO A 117 -10.41 -26.24 5.17
N ARG A 118 -10.63 -25.22 6.01
CA ARG A 118 -11.87 -24.47 6.17
C ARG A 118 -11.81 -23.02 5.65
N THR A 119 -10.64 -22.50 5.28
CA THR A 119 -10.53 -21.17 4.68
C THR A 119 -10.46 -21.32 3.17
N SER A 120 -11.61 -21.17 2.51
CA SER A 120 -11.69 -21.10 1.06
C SER A 120 -10.77 -19.99 0.55
N TRP A 121 -10.14 -20.23 -0.60
CA TRP A 121 -9.39 -19.26 -1.41
C TRP A 121 -10.10 -17.90 -1.54
N GLU A 122 -11.43 -17.91 -1.47
CA GLU A 122 -12.35 -16.77 -1.40
C GLU A 122 -12.02 -15.74 -0.31
N ARG A 123 -11.31 -16.13 0.76
CA ARG A 123 -10.94 -15.22 1.85
C ARG A 123 -9.60 -14.51 1.63
N ARG A 124 -8.79 -14.91 0.66
CA ARG A 124 -7.46 -14.29 0.46
C ARG A 124 -7.63 -12.92 -0.19
N TRP A 125 -7.11 -11.89 0.46
CA TRP A 125 -7.11 -10.55 -0.13
C TRP A 125 -6.18 -10.46 -1.33
N THR A 126 -4.93 -10.93 -1.18
CA THR A 126 -3.88 -10.80 -2.22
C THR A 126 -3.63 -12.14 -2.91
N HIS A 127 -3.76 -12.15 -4.23
CA HIS A 127 -3.42 -13.25 -5.12
C HIS A 127 -2.06 -13.00 -5.77
N PHE A 128 -1.21 -14.02 -5.84
CA PHE A 128 0.14 -13.90 -6.42
C PHE A 128 0.14 -14.39 -7.85
N VAL A 129 0.60 -13.58 -8.80
CA VAL A 129 0.51 -13.86 -10.24
C VAL A 129 1.88 -13.77 -10.88
N THR A 130 2.26 -14.77 -11.68
CA THR A 130 3.49 -14.73 -12.48
C THR A 130 3.28 -13.83 -13.70
N PRO A 131 4.07 -12.76 -13.89
CA PRO A 131 3.97 -11.89 -15.05
C PRO A 131 4.67 -12.56 -16.24
N SER A 132 3.91 -13.18 -17.13
CA SER A 132 4.42 -13.77 -18.37
C SER A 132 3.41 -13.59 -19.52
N ALA A 133 3.76 -14.01 -20.73
CA ALA A 133 2.81 -14.03 -21.86
C ALA A 133 1.55 -14.86 -21.56
N ASN A 134 1.65 -15.84 -20.65
CA ASN A 134 0.52 -16.59 -20.11
C ASN A 134 0.53 -16.45 -18.57
N PRO A 135 -0.06 -15.37 -18.01
CA PRO A 135 -0.03 -15.14 -16.59
C PRO A 135 -0.63 -16.33 -15.83
N GLY A 136 0.06 -16.77 -14.77
CA GLY A 136 -0.36 -17.90 -13.95
C GLY A 136 -0.58 -17.48 -12.51
N LEU A 137 -1.59 -18.07 -11.88
CA LEU A 137 -1.79 -17.93 -10.44
C LEU A 137 -0.79 -18.82 -9.69
N LEU A 138 -0.08 -18.27 -8.71
CA LEU A 138 0.72 -19.04 -7.78
C LEU A 138 -0.16 -19.64 -6.67
N PRO A 139 0.09 -20.89 -6.24
CA PRO A 139 -0.74 -21.55 -5.23
C PRO A 139 -0.59 -20.94 -3.83
N SER A 140 0.54 -20.28 -3.56
CA SER A 140 0.85 -19.64 -2.28
C SER A 140 1.79 -18.45 -2.48
N ALA A 141 1.93 -17.62 -1.45
CA ALA A 141 2.94 -16.55 -1.43
C ALA A 141 4.38 -17.09 -1.60
N PRO A 142 5.29 -16.31 -2.20
CA PRO A 142 6.73 -16.62 -2.20
C PRO A 142 7.26 -16.78 -0.78
N ARG A 143 8.14 -17.77 -0.55
CA ARG A 143 8.66 -18.08 0.79
C ARG A 143 9.53 -16.95 1.35
N GLU A 144 10.29 -16.31 0.47
CA GLU A 144 11.16 -15.19 0.77
C GLU A 144 10.34 -14.00 1.28
N LEU A 145 9.21 -13.72 0.63
CA LEU A 145 8.24 -12.72 1.07
C LEU A 145 7.71 -13.04 2.47
N LEU A 146 7.30 -14.29 2.72
CA LEU A 146 6.82 -14.71 4.05
C LEU A 146 7.88 -14.51 5.14
N GLY A 147 9.15 -14.84 4.85
CA GLY A 147 10.25 -14.61 5.77
C GLY A 147 10.42 -13.13 6.13
N LEU A 148 10.37 -12.24 5.14
CA LEU A 148 10.46 -10.79 5.36
C LEU A 148 9.28 -10.24 6.18
N LEU A 149 8.06 -10.65 5.83
CA LEU A 149 6.86 -10.23 6.57
C LEU A 149 6.90 -10.72 8.02
N GLN A 150 7.43 -11.93 8.26
CA GLN A 150 7.66 -12.44 9.61
C GLN A 150 8.65 -11.56 10.37
N THR A 151 9.79 -11.17 9.76
CA THR A 151 10.75 -10.24 10.37
C THR A 151 10.09 -8.92 10.76
N LEU A 152 9.21 -8.36 9.91
CA LEU A 152 8.44 -7.16 10.23
C LEU A 152 7.48 -7.38 11.40
N SER A 153 6.83 -8.54 11.44
CA SER A 153 5.92 -8.89 12.52
C SER A 153 6.62 -9.08 13.88
N PHE A 154 7.91 -9.42 13.92
CA PHE A 154 8.64 -9.59 15.18
C PHE A 154 8.83 -8.30 15.98
N HIS A 155 8.62 -7.13 15.38
CA HIS A 155 8.75 -5.82 16.05
C HIS A 155 7.51 -5.50 16.93
N SER A 156 6.94 -6.53 17.57
CA SER A 156 5.69 -6.53 18.35
C SER A 156 5.88 -6.29 19.84
N GLY A 157 6.96 -5.60 20.22
CA GLY A 157 7.08 -5.09 21.59
C GLY A 157 5.92 -4.15 21.95
N SER A 158 5.83 -3.75 23.22
CA SER A 158 4.79 -2.84 23.73
C SER A 158 4.74 -1.48 23.01
N SER A 159 5.76 -1.12 22.26
CA SER A 159 5.79 0.07 21.40
C SER A 159 6.47 -0.24 20.07
N ILE A 160 5.78 0.07 18.97
CA ILE A 160 6.31 -0.05 17.61
C ILE A 160 7.27 1.12 17.38
N PRO A 161 8.52 0.91 16.96
CA PRO A 161 9.40 2.04 16.64
C PRO A 161 8.80 2.88 15.50
N PRO A 162 9.01 4.21 15.48
CA PRO A 162 8.47 5.07 14.42
C PRO A 162 9.13 4.82 13.06
N TYR A 163 10.30 4.17 13.06
CA TYR A 163 11.12 3.86 11.90
C TYR A 163 11.66 2.44 11.97
N LEU A 164 11.65 1.77 10.84
CA LEU A 164 12.09 0.39 10.61
C LEU A 164 12.96 0.36 9.35
N THR A 165 14.03 -0.42 9.37
CA THR A 165 14.82 -0.71 8.16
C THR A 165 14.59 -2.16 7.78
N LEU A 166 14.27 -2.44 6.51
CA LEU A 166 14.32 -3.78 5.96
C LEU A 166 15.77 -4.21 5.79
N THR A 167 16.24 -5.09 6.68
CA THR A 167 17.52 -5.75 6.52
C THR A 167 17.28 -7.15 5.97
N PRO A 168 17.71 -7.47 4.73
CA PRO A 168 17.57 -8.82 4.22
C PRO A 168 18.37 -9.79 5.10
N SER A 169 17.84 -11.00 5.30
CA SER A 169 18.52 -12.05 6.08
C SER A 169 19.77 -12.58 5.36
N SER A 170 19.91 -12.31 4.06
CA SER A 170 21.05 -12.66 3.22
C SER A 170 21.75 -11.39 2.73
N PRO A 171 23.09 -11.38 2.59
CA PRO A 171 23.85 -10.24 2.06
C PRO A 171 23.55 -9.94 0.58
N THR A 172 22.82 -10.81 -0.11
CA THR A 172 22.30 -10.53 -1.45
C THR A 172 21.18 -9.50 -1.35
N SER A 173 21.34 -8.38 -2.07
CA SER A 173 20.31 -7.36 -2.24
C SER A 173 18.94 -7.96 -2.54
N MET A 174 17.87 -7.43 -1.93
CA MET A 174 16.51 -7.82 -2.30
C MET A 174 16.28 -7.50 -3.78
N ASP A 175 15.93 -8.52 -4.54
CA ASP A 175 15.65 -8.40 -5.96
C ASP A 175 14.18 -7.99 -6.21
N ALA A 176 13.87 -7.68 -7.46
CA ALA A 176 12.51 -7.35 -7.88
C ALA A 176 11.51 -8.50 -7.61
N ASN A 177 11.97 -9.76 -7.64
CA ASN A 177 11.14 -10.93 -7.36
C ASN A 177 10.56 -10.91 -5.94
N THR A 178 11.24 -10.22 -5.03
CA THR A 178 10.82 -10.08 -3.64
C THR A 178 10.18 -8.72 -3.36
N LEU A 179 10.77 -7.64 -3.87
CA LEU A 179 10.31 -6.27 -3.59
C LEU A 179 8.95 -5.95 -4.24
N VAL A 180 8.71 -6.40 -5.47
CA VAL A 180 7.44 -6.15 -6.16
C VAL A 180 6.25 -6.78 -5.41
N PRO A 181 6.26 -8.09 -5.09
CA PRO A 181 5.14 -8.66 -4.33
C PRO A 181 5.10 -8.17 -2.88
N LEU A 182 6.23 -7.78 -2.27
CA LEU A 182 6.23 -7.11 -0.97
C LEU A 182 5.49 -5.78 -1.03
N ALA A 183 5.81 -4.92 -1.99
CA ALA A 183 5.15 -3.63 -2.17
C ALA A 183 3.65 -3.83 -2.42
N ALA A 184 3.26 -4.71 -3.34
CA ALA A 184 1.85 -5.02 -3.61
C ALA A 184 1.13 -5.53 -2.35
N PHE A 185 1.77 -6.40 -1.57
CA PHE A 185 1.21 -6.85 -0.30
C PHE A 185 1.04 -5.68 0.67
N LEU A 186 2.09 -4.89 0.93
CA LEU A 186 2.04 -3.76 1.88
C LEU A 186 1.04 -2.67 1.47
N LEU A 187 0.91 -2.41 0.18
CA LEU A 187 -0.05 -1.46 -0.41
C LEU A 187 -1.47 -2.00 -0.51
N GLU A 188 -1.68 -3.26 -0.10
CA GLU A 188 -2.99 -3.90 -0.06
C GLU A 188 -3.60 -4.12 -1.44
N TYR A 189 -2.77 -4.52 -2.41
CA TYR A 189 -3.23 -4.85 -3.74
C TYR A 189 -3.88 -6.25 -3.73
N PRO A 190 -5.05 -6.43 -4.38
CA PRO A 190 -5.65 -7.74 -4.56
C PRO A 190 -4.84 -8.67 -5.47
N VAL A 191 -3.99 -8.12 -6.32
CA VAL A 191 -3.08 -8.86 -7.20
C VAL A 191 -1.65 -8.39 -6.97
N ALA A 192 -0.76 -9.33 -6.67
CA ALA A 192 0.67 -9.11 -6.49
C ALA A 192 1.44 -9.86 -7.57
N TYR A 193 2.12 -9.13 -8.45
CA TYR A 193 2.98 -9.75 -9.46
C TYR A 193 4.25 -10.30 -8.82
N VAL A 194 4.63 -11.51 -9.21
CA VAL A 194 5.86 -12.20 -8.76
C VAL A 194 6.77 -12.40 -9.96
N PRO A 195 7.71 -11.48 -10.21
CA PRO A 195 8.71 -11.62 -11.27
C PRO A 195 9.44 -12.96 -11.22
N SER A 196 9.85 -13.46 -12.40
CA SER A 196 10.63 -14.69 -12.50
C SER A 196 12.13 -14.37 -12.33
N PRO A 197 12.88 -15.12 -11.51
CA PRO A 197 14.32 -14.89 -11.32
C PRO A 197 15.15 -15.19 -12.58
N SER A 198 14.59 -15.91 -13.54
CA SER A 198 15.29 -16.37 -14.75
C SER A 198 15.12 -15.44 -15.95
N SER A 199 14.16 -14.51 -15.91
CA SER A 199 13.96 -13.53 -16.97
C SER A 199 14.85 -12.33 -16.74
N ASN A 200 15.94 -12.23 -17.50
CA ASN A 200 16.66 -10.96 -17.68
C ASN A 200 15.79 -9.92 -18.43
N ASP A 201 14.63 -10.33 -18.92
CA ASP A 201 13.70 -9.48 -19.64
C ASP A 201 12.99 -8.54 -18.67
N THR A 202 13.19 -7.24 -18.89
CA THR A 202 12.47 -6.14 -18.24
C THR A 202 11.00 -6.04 -18.67
N ILE A 203 10.54 -6.95 -19.53
CA ILE A 203 9.21 -6.94 -20.14
C ILE A 203 8.25 -7.74 -19.26
N TYR A 204 7.57 -7.04 -18.38
CA TYR A 204 6.48 -7.58 -17.59
C TYR A 204 5.21 -7.56 -18.45
N LEU A 205 4.67 -8.74 -18.79
CA LEU A 205 3.36 -8.91 -19.44
C LEU A 205 3.24 -8.33 -20.87
N PRO A 206 4.07 -8.75 -21.85
CA PRO A 206 3.89 -8.31 -23.23
C PRO A 206 2.55 -8.80 -23.79
N ASP A 207 1.79 -7.89 -24.38
CA ASP A 207 0.53 -8.17 -25.08
C ASP A 207 -0.56 -8.89 -24.26
N VAL A 208 -0.48 -8.82 -22.92
CA VAL A 208 -1.52 -9.33 -22.02
C VAL A 208 -2.53 -8.22 -21.72
N PRO A 209 -3.83 -8.41 -22.02
CA PRO A 209 -4.86 -7.44 -21.63
C PRO A 209 -5.01 -7.39 -20.11
N LEU A 210 -5.10 -6.17 -19.57
CA LEU A 210 -5.23 -5.92 -18.13
C LEU A 210 -6.57 -5.24 -17.83
N ASP A 211 -7.23 -5.66 -16.76
CA ASP A 211 -8.30 -4.89 -16.13
C ASP A 211 -7.67 -3.95 -15.10
N VAL A 212 -8.00 -2.65 -15.17
CA VAL A 212 -7.46 -1.63 -14.25
C VAL A 212 -8.57 -1.17 -13.31
N TYR A 213 -8.28 -1.26 -12.02
CA TYR A 213 -9.21 -0.92 -10.96
C TYR A 213 -8.71 0.31 -10.22
N GLU A 214 -9.61 1.25 -9.96
CA GLU A 214 -9.39 2.41 -9.11
C GLU A 214 -10.47 2.44 -8.03
N TYR A 215 -10.07 2.58 -6.76
CA TYR A 215 -10.99 2.86 -5.67
C TYR A 215 -10.84 4.31 -5.25
N VAL A 216 -11.90 5.10 -5.46
CA VAL A 216 -11.89 6.54 -5.26
C VAL A 216 -12.83 6.91 -4.13
N ILE A 217 -12.33 7.68 -3.17
CA ILE A 217 -13.16 8.33 -2.17
C ILE A 217 -13.36 9.79 -2.55
N SER A 218 -14.55 10.32 -2.28
CA SER A 218 -14.90 11.71 -2.51
C SER A 218 -15.55 12.33 -1.29
N TRP A 219 -15.22 13.60 -1.01
CA TRP A 219 -15.81 14.36 0.08
C TRP A 219 -15.86 15.84 -0.25
N THR A 220 -16.76 16.57 0.39
CA THR A 220 -16.85 18.02 0.23
C THR A 220 -16.04 18.69 1.34
N ASP A 221 -15.03 19.46 0.98
CA ASP A 221 -14.24 20.30 1.89
C ASP A 221 -14.44 21.77 1.51
N THR A 222 -14.88 22.60 2.46
CA THR A 222 -14.94 24.07 2.31
C THR A 222 -15.49 24.58 0.97
N ARG A 223 -16.52 23.88 0.43
CA ARG A 223 -17.25 24.12 -0.84
C ARG A 223 -16.63 23.54 -2.12
N GLN A 224 -15.58 22.73 -2.02
CA GLN A 224 -15.02 22.02 -3.16
C GLN A 224 -15.17 20.50 -2.95
N ASP A 225 -15.72 19.83 -3.96
CA ASP A 225 -15.69 18.36 -4.00
C ASP A 225 -14.25 17.93 -4.29
N ARG A 226 -13.75 17.06 -3.42
CA ARG A 226 -12.42 16.47 -3.52
C ARG A 226 -12.57 14.99 -3.83
N GLU A 227 -11.66 14.51 -4.65
CA GLU A 227 -11.50 13.09 -4.95
C GLU A 227 -10.09 12.65 -4.57
N HIS A 228 -9.97 11.42 -4.12
CA HIS A 228 -8.68 10.81 -3.80
C HIS A 228 -8.71 9.33 -4.16
N VAL A 229 -7.72 8.91 -4.94
CA VAL A 229 -7.53 7.51 -5.33
C VAL A 229 -6.87 6.79 -4.16
N VAL A 230 -7.64 5.98 -3.44
CA VAL A 230 -7.16 5.18 -2.30
C VAL A 230 -6.27 4.03 -2.78
N LEU A 231 -6.67 3.42 -3.89
CA LEU A 231 -6.05 2.21 -4.42
C LEU A 231 -6.16 2.23 -5.94
N LYS A 232 -5.07 1.88 -6.62
CA LYS A 232 -5.04 1.65 -8.07
C LYS A 232 -4.16 0.43 -8.36
N PHE A 233 -4.69 -0.54 -9.08
CA PHE A 233 -3.95 -1.74 -9.46
C PHE A 233 -4.48 -2.32 -10.76
N SER A 234 -3.78 -3.33 -11.29
CA SER A 234 -4.21 -4.08 -12.47
C SER A 234 -4.30 -5.57 -12.19
N CYS A 235 -5.16 -6.26 -12.92
CA CYS A 235 -5.28 -7.71 -12.95
C CYS A 235 -5.20 -8.18 -14.40
N PRO A 236 -4.42 -9.22 -14.75
CA PRO A 236 -4.51 -9.80 -16.07
C PRO A 236 -5.92 -10.33 -16.32
N ASN A 237 -6.53 -9.93 -17.43
CA ASN A 237 -7.93 -10.26 -17.70
C ASN A 237 -8.15 -11.79 -17.77
N THR A 238 -7.15 -12.54 -18.26
CA THR A 238 -7.17 -14.01 -18.26
C THR A 238 -7.25 -14.62 -16.86
N ILE A 239 -6.60 -14.00 -15.87
CA ILE A 239 -6.71 -14.41 -14.46
C ILE A 239 -8.10 -14.05 -13.92
N GLY A 240 -8.61 -12.85 -14.19
CA GLY A 240 -9.95 -12.44 -13.79
C GLY A 240 -11.08 -13.29 -14.40
N GLN A 241 -10.87 -13.88 -15.58
CA GLN A 241 -11.79 -14.84 -16.19
C GLN A 241 -11.73 -16.23 -15.54
N THR A 242 -10.59 -16.60 -14.95
CA THR A 242 -10.36 -17.94 -14.38
C THR A 242 -10.67 -18.00 -12.89
N VAL A 243 -10.42 -16.91 -12.17
CA VAL A 243 -10.64 -16.79 -10.72
C VAL A 243 -11.82 -15.85 -10.51
N GLU A 244 -12.98 -16.40 -10.13
CA GLU A 244 -14.24 -15.66 -10.00
C GLU A 244 -14.08 -14.36 -9.17
N ASP A 245 -13.36 -14.45 -8.04
CA ASP A 245 -13.13 -13.31 -7.14
C ASP A 245 -12.25 -12.18 -7.70
N LEU A 246 -11.53 -12.44 -8.79
CA LEU A 246 -10.72 -11.47 -9.52
C LEU A 246 -11.42 -10.97 -10.79
N GLY A 247 -12.61 -11.51 -11.10
CA GLY A 247 -13.46 -11.02 -12.18
C GLY A 247 -13.99 -9.62 -11.87
N ILE A 248 -14.32 -8.85 -12.91
CA ILE A 248 -14.62 -7.41 -12.80
C ILE A 248 -15.73 -7.11 -11.79
N GLU A 249 -16.89 -7.77 -11.92
CA GLU A 249 -18.04 -7.52 -11.05
C GLU A 249 -17.73 -7.88 -9.59
N ARG A 250 -17.13 -9.06 -9.37
CA ARG A 250 -16.74 -9.51 -8.03
C ARG A 250 -15.66 -8.64 -7.41
N MET A 251 -14.69 -8.20 -8.19
CA MET A 251 -13.63 -7.32 -7.69
C MET A 251 -14.19 -5.95 -7.27
N VAL A 252 -15.16 -5.40 -8.01
CA VAL A 252 -15.86 -4.18 -7.63
C VAL A 252 -16.60 -4.35 -6.30
N ASP A 253 -17.33 -5.46 -6.13
CA ASP A 253 -18.03 -5.77 -4.88
C ASP A 253 -17.04 -5.95 -3.72
N ARG A 254 -15.98 -6.74 -3.91
CA ARG A 254 -14.93 -6.99 -2.90
C ARG A 254 -14.25 -5.70 -2.45
N LEU A 255 -13.86 -4.83 -3.38
CA LEU A 255 -13.26 -3.52 -3.06
C LEU A 255 -14.24 -2.65 -2.28
N THR A 256 -15.51 -2.63 -2.70
CA THR A 256 -16.56 -1.85 -2.05
C THR A 256 -16.77 -2.32 -0.61
N ASP A 257 -16.97 -3.62 -0.40
CA ASP A 257 -17.21 -4.18 0.93
C ASP A 257 -16.00 -3.99 1.85
N HIS A 258 -14.80 -4.28 1.36
CA HIS A 258 -13.55 -4.19 2.13
C HIS A 258 -13.27 -2.78 2.65
N PHE A 259 -13.43 -1.76 1.80
CA PHE A 259 -13.14 -0.38 2.19
C PHE A 259 -14.34 0.32 2.85
N LYS A 260 -15.58 -0.07 2.54
CA LYS A 260 -16.78 0.53 3.16
C LYS A 260 -16.79 0.36 4.67
N GLU A 261 -16.53 -0.86 5.17
CA GLU A 261 -16.48 -1.11 6.62
C GLU A 261 -15.40 -0.26 7.29
N ARG A 262 -14.20 -0.22 6.70
CA ARG A 262 -13.07 0.54 7.25
C ARG A 262 -13.30 2.05 7.24
N LEU A 263 -13.88 2.59 6.16
CA LEU A 263 -14.24 4.00 6.07
C LEU A 263 -15.31 4.36 7.11
N GLN A 264 -16.28 3.48 7.36
CA GLN A 264 -17.28 3.67 8.43
C GLN A 264 -16.63 3.70 9.81
N VAL A 265 -15.73 2.76 10.12
CA VAL A 265 -14.98 2.72 11.39
C VAL A 265 -14.09 3.96 11.55
N ALA A 266 -13.49 4.45 10.46
CA ALA A 266 -12.70 5.67 10.45
C ALA A 266 -13.54 6.96 10.57
N GLY A 267 -14.87 6.87 10.61
CA GLY A 267 -15.77 8.02 10.68
C GLY A 267 -15.76 8.87 9.41
N PHE A 268 -15.50 8.27 8.24
CA PHE A 268 -15.56 8.97 6.96
C PHE A 268 -17.01 9.22 6.55
N LEU A 269 -17.34 10.48 6.28
CA LEU A 269 -18.69 10.92 5.90
C LEU A 269 -18.89 11.14 4.40
N GLY A 270 -17.86 10.88 3.60
CA GLY A 270 -17.90 11.05 2.15
C GLY A 270 -18.54 9.87 1.42
N ARG A 271 -18.35 9.86 0.10
CA ARG A 271 -18.77 8.77 -0.78
C ARG A 271 -17.55 7.98 -1.24
N ALA A 272 -17.76 6.71 -1.56
CA ALA A 272 -16.75 5.89 -2.18
C ALA A 272 -17.32 5.28 -3.46
N THR A 273 -16.49 5.18 -4.48
CA THR A 273 -16.84 4.64 -5.79
C THR A 273 -15.69 3.79 -6.31
N THR A 274 -16.03 2.68 -6.94
CA THR A 274 -15.06 1.78 -7.57
C THR A 274 -15.29 1.79 -9.07
N PRO A 275 -14.81 2.81 -9.81
CA PRO A 275 -14.84 2.73 -11.27
C PRO A 275 -13.95 1.58 -11.74
N ALA A 276 -14.57 0.48 -12.17
CA ALA A 276 -13.89 -0.47 -13.03
C ALA A 276 -13.75 0.14 -14.41
N ARG A 277 -12.52 0.37 -14.86
CA ARG A 277 -12.24 0.76 -16.25
C ARG A 277 -11.53 -0.41 -16.91
N VAL A 278 -12.23 -1.08 -17.82
CA VAL A 278 -11.61 -2.03 -18.74
C VAL A 278 -10.84 -1.20 -19.76
N HIS A 279 -9.59 -0.86 -19.43
CA HIS A 279 -8.65 -0.33 -20.39
C HIS A 279 -7.86 -1.51 -20.95
N MET A 280 -8.04 -1.83 -22.22
CA MET A 280 -7.11 -2.72 -22.92
C MET A 280 -5.77 -1.97 -23.07
N ILE A 281 -4.97 -1.99 -22.01
CA ILE A 281 -3.59 -1.49 -22.05
C ILE A 281 -2.77 -2.63 -22.63
N VAL A 282 -2.43 -2.52 -23.91
CA VAL A 282 -1.39 -3.35 -24.50
C VAL A 282 -0.08 -2.80 -23.97
N CYS A 283 0.56 -3.53 -23.04
CA CYS A 283 1.88 -3.18 -22.52
C CYS A 283 2.94 -3.32 -23.62
N THR A 284 3.03 -2.32 -24.50
CA THR A 284 4.15 -2.20 -25.43
C THR A 284 5.36 -1.65 -24.69
N VAL A 285 6.19 -2.57 -24.18
CA VAL A 285 7.58 -2.38 -23.71
C VAL A 285 7.82 -1.19 -22.75
N GLY A 286 8.05 -1.49 -21.46
CA GLY A 286 8.74 -0.58 -20.54
C GLY A 286 7.89 0.17 -19.50
N LEU A 287 6.61 -0.18 -19.31
CA LEU A 287 5.82 0.35 -18.20
C LEU A 287 6.12 -0.42 -16.91
N VAL A 288 6.72 0.28 -15.95
CA VAL A 288 6.90 -0.22 -14.58
C VAL A 288 5.52 -0.21 -13.91
N LEU A 289 4.92 -1.40 -13.78
CA LEU A 289 3.72 -1.63 -12.99
C LEU A 289 4.12 -1.68 -11.50
N ILE A 290 4.00 -0.55 -10.80
CA ILE A 290 3.89 -0.47 -9.33
C ILE A 290 2.70 0.45 -9.02
#